data_AF-A0A8C1TEU1-F1
#
_entry.id   AF-A0A8C1TEU1-F1
#
_cell.length_a   1.000
_cell.length_b   1.000
_cell.length_c   1.000
_cell.angle_alpha   90.00
_cell.angle_beta   90.00
_cell.angle_gamma   90.00
#
_symmetry.space_group_name_H-M   'P 1'
#
loop_
_entity.id
_entity.type
_entity.pdbx_description
1 polymer ?
#
loop_
_entity_poly.entity_id
_entity_poly.type
_entity_poly.pdbx_seq_one_letter_code
_entity_poly.pdbx_strand_id
1 'polypeptide(L)'
;RHSSSLTLPANFLPFGNGEIVTPRLENGSSEAITLQLPFKFFGRTHNQTFVNNNGHLTFTEPLSDYIPLLNSGRDIIAPLWTQLDNRRGGTISCREDRSSAVLALVTAAIDRYFPNITFVATSAFVATWDSVPYQNGEGVTFQVVLVSNVHRSFILINYGDIAETEQMWQAGYSTLDSLHSFTIPVTSAPELSSSSNINVNGRRSFHVDGSPNLPTNFLASGAGDRVNPPAEDGSSDVIFLQQPFKYFGRTYNQIFVSISYFPHH
;
A
#
# COMPACT_ATOMS: atom_id res chain seq x y z
N ARG A 1 -11.35 -37.23 7.47
CA ARG A 1 -12.30 -36.15 7.10
C ARG A 1 -12.37 -35.17 8.26
N HIS A 2 -11.59 -34.10 8.20
CA HIS A 2 -11.85 -32.86 8.95
C HIS A 2 -11.44 -31.72 8.02
N SER A 3 -12.36 -31.33 7.13
CA SER A 3 -12.29 -30.04 6.45
C SER A 3 -12.95 -29.05 7.40
N SER A 4 -12.20 -28.53 8.37
CA SER A 4 -12.54 -27.25 8.96
C SER A 4 -12.40 -26.22 7.83
N SER A 5 -13.52 -25.87 7.19
CA SER A 5 -13.55 -24.68 6.35
C SER A 5 -13.33 -23.50 7.28
N LEU A 6 -12.09 -23.04 7.41
CA LEU A 6 -11.80 -21.73 7.97
C LEU A 6 -12.59 -20.74 7.12
N THR A 7 -13.71 -20.26 7.67
CA THR A 7 -14.50 -19.20 7.04
C THR A 7 -13.61 -17.99 6.98
N LEU A 8 -13.19 -17.62 5.77
CA LEU A 8 -12.38 -16.42 5.55
C LEU A 8 -13.06 -15.21 6.19
N PRO A 9 -12.30 -14.31 6.81
CA PRO A 9 -12.85 -13.06 7.30
C PRO A 9 -13.66 -12.34 6.20
N ALA A 10 -14.82 -11.79 6.56
CA ALA A 10 -15.77 -11.18 5.61
C ALA A 10 -15.20 -10.02 4.78
N ASN A 11 -13.98 -9.56 5.10
CA ASN A 11 -13.26 -8.48 4.44
C ASN A 11 -12.43 -8.91 3.22
N PHE A 12 -12.31 -10.21 2.91
CA PHE A 12 -11.70 -10.65 1.66
C PHE A 12 -12.57 -10.29 0.47
N LEU A 13 -11.97 -9.70 -0.56
CA LEU A 13 -12.61 -9.65 -1.87
C LEU A 13 -12.71 -11.08 -2.43
N PRO A 14 -13.77 -11.43 -3.17
CA PRO A 14 -13.90 -12.75 -3.78
C PRO A 14 -12.67 -13.12 -4.60
N PHE A 15 -12.27 -14.39 -4.62
CA PHE A 15 -11.17 -14.90 -5.44
C PHE A 15 -11.38 -16.37 -5.81
N GLY A 16 -10.60 -16.89 -6.76
CA GLY A 16 -10.61 -18.29 -7.17
C GLY A 16 -11.44 -18.59 -8.43
N ASN A 17 -11.76 -17.56 -9.22
CA ASN A 17 -12.46 -17.70 -10.50
C ASN A 17 -11.83 -16.84 -11.60
N GLY A 18 -11.07 -17.48 -12.51
CA GLY A 18 -10.57 -16.85 -13.74
C GLY A 18 -9.38 -15.90 -13.57
N GLU A 19 -8.74 -15.87 -12.39
CA GLU A 19 -7.54 -15.06 -12.14
C GLU A 19 -6.27 -15.60 -12.81
N ILE A 20 -5.28 -14.72 -12.94
CA ILE A 20 -3.92 -15.11 -13.32
C ILE A 20 -3.29 -15.80 -12.10
N VAL A 21 -2.82 -17.03 -12.29
CA VAL A 21 -2.16 -17.82 -11.24
C VAL A 21 -0.64 -17.78 -11.45
N THR A 22 0.11 -17.60 -10.37
CA THR A 22 1.58 -17.61 -10.45
C THR A 22 2.11 -19.03 -10.71
N PRO A 23 3.31 -19.18 -11.33
CA PRO A 23 3.87 -20.51 -11.56
C PRO A 23 4.15 -21.25 -10.24
N ARG A 24 4.00 -22.59 -10.27
CA ARG A 24 4.35 -23.46 -9.13
C ARG A 24 5.86 -23.66 -9.05
N LEU A 25 6.53 -22.72 -8.40
CA LEU A 25 7.99 -22.64 -8.23
C LEU A 25 8.29 -22.18 -6.80
N GLU A 26 9.43 -22.60 -6.24
CA GLU A 26 9.81 -22.26 -4.86
C GLU A 26 9.95 -20.74 -4.65
N ASN A 27 10.93 -20.11 -5.32
CA ASN A 27 11.16 -18.66 -5.26
C ASN A 27 10.70 -17.98 -6.56
N GLY A 28 9.53 -18.41 -7.05
CA GLY A 28 8.93 -17.93 -8.29
C GLY A 28 8.21 -16.59 -8.15
N SER A 29 7.87 -16.03 -9.29
CA SER A 29 7.05 -14.82 -9.40
C SER A 29 6.15 -14.95 -10.64
N SER A 30 5.09 -14.16 -10.71
CA SER A 30 4.43 -13.89 -11.99
C SER A 30 5.40 -13.23 -12.97
N GLU A 31 5.06 -13.32 -14.26
CA GLU A 31 5.51 -12.36 -15.26
C GLU A 31 5.05 -10.93 -14.89
N ALA A 32 5.54 -9.92 -15.62
CA ALA A 32 5.09 -8.54 -15.45
C ALA A 32 3.57 -8.43 -15.71
N ILE A 33 2.83 -7.95 -14.73
CA ILE A 33 1.39 -7.70 -14.85
C ILE A 33 1.20 -6.21 -15.11
N THR A 34 0.79 -5.86 -16.33
CA THR A 34 0.44 -4.47 -16.67
C THR A 34 -0.83 -4.07 -15.94
N LEU A 35 -0.76 -2.97 -15.19
CA LEU A 35 -1.91 -2.33 -14.55
C LEU A 35 -2.65 -1.48 -15.59
N GLN A 36 -3.97 -1.63 -15.70
CA GLN A 36 -4.81 -0.87 -16.62
C GLN A 36 -4.86 0.61 -16.22
N LEU A 37 -4.69 0.93 -14.94
CA LEU A 37 -4.40 2.28 -14.46
C LEU A 37 -3.10 2.31 -13.66
N PRO A 38 -2.25 3.34 -13.84
CA PRO A 38 -1.04 3.48 -13.06
C PRO A 38 -1.34 3.55 -11.55
N PHE A 39 -0.54 2.86 -10.75
CA PHE A 39 -0.59 2.93 -9.29
C PHE A 39 0.46 3.93 -8.77
N LYS A 40 0.07 4.84 -7.88
CA LYS A 40 1.00 5.80 -7.26
C LYS A 40 1.48 5.26 -5.93
N PHE A 41 2.80 5.15 -5.77
CA PHE A 41 3.45 4.69 -4.56
C PHE A 41 4.51 5.72 -4.13
N PHE A 42 4.13 6.55 -3.16
CA PHE A 42 4.88 7.66 -2.60
C PHE A 42 5.51 8.57 -3.68
N GLY A 43 4.67 9.11 -4.56
CA GLY A 43 5.09 9.97 -5.67
C GLY A 43 5.65 9.24 -6.90
N ARG A 44 6.01 7.95 -6.78
CA ARG A 44 6.41 7.11 -7.92
C ARG A 44 5.18 6.54 -8.61
N THR A 45 5.20 6.49 -9.93
CA THR A 45 4.09 5.96 -10.73
C THR A 45 4.51 4.63 -11.35
N HIS A 46 3.76 3.57 -11.05
CA HIS A 46 4.02 2.23 -11.56
C HIS A 46 2.90 1.78 -12.50
N ASN A 47 3.27 1.30 -13.68
CA ASN A 47 2.35 0.79 -14.69
C ASN A 47 2.27 -0.75 -14.68
N GLN A 48 3.04 -1.40 -13.82
CA GLN A 48 3.10 -2.85 -13.73
C GLN A 48 3.44 -3.28 -12.30
N THR A 49 3.15 -4.54 -11.99
CA THR A 49 3.55 -5.19 -10.74
C THR A 49 3.90 -6.66 -10.99
N PHE A 50 4.59 -7.26 -10.03
CA PHE A 50 4.95 -8.68 -10.01
C PHE A 50 4.44 -9.28 -8.70
N VAL A 51 3.74 -10.41 -8.79
CA VAL A 51 3.23 -11.14 -7.61
C VAL A 51 4.17 -12.28 -7.29
N ASN A 52 4.87 -12.16 -6.16
CA ASN A 52 5.89 -13.12 -5.76
C ASN A 52 5.31 -14.28 -4.96
N ASN A 53 5.86 -15.48 -5.16
CA ASN A 53 5.40 -16.67 -4.44
C ASN A 53 5.63 -16.55 -2.92
N ASN A 54 6.66 -15.82 -2.51
CA ASN A 54 7.02 -15.59 -1.11
C ASN A 54 6.25 -14.44 -0.44
N GLY A 55 5.12 -13.98 -1.01
CA GLY A 55 4.17 -13.13 -0.28
C GLY A 55 4.40 -11.63 -0.35
N HIS A 56 4.99 -11.15 -1.45
CA HIS A 56 5.20 -9.72 -1.69
C HIS A 56 4.92 -9.33 -3.14
N LEU A 57 4.76 -8.01 -3.36
CA LEU A 57 4.67 -7.36 -4.64
C LEU A 57 5.89 -6.48 -4.87
N THR A 58 6.45 -6.52 -6.09
CA THR A 58 7.42 -5.53 -6.57
C THR A 58 6.86 -4.82 -7.81
N PHE A 59 7.50 -3.73 -8.23
CA PHE A 59 7.01 -2.91 -9.37
C PHE A 59 8.00 -2.78 -10.54
N THR A 60 9.27 -3.15 -10.35
CA THR A 60 10.31 -3.01 -11.39
C THR A 60 10.66 -4.35 -12.04
N GLU A 61 10.95 -5.35 -11.22
CA GLU A 61 11.38 -6.69 -11.66
C GLU A 61 10.99 -7.74 -10.60
N PRO A 62 10.87 -9.02 -10.96
CA PRO A 62 10.62 -10.09 -9.99
C PRO A 62 11.82 -10.25 -9.04
N LEU A 63 11.54 -10.67 -7.80
CA LEU A 63 12.56 -10.89 -6.77
C LEU A 63 12.55 -12.34 -6.28
N SER A 64 13.49 -13.15 -6.72
CA SER A 64 13.60 -14.57 -6.30
C SER A 64 14.31 -14.78 -4.95
N ASP A 65 14.07 -13.89 -3.98
CA ASP A 65 14.62 -13.99 -2.64
C ASP A 65 13.55 -14.44 -1.63
N TYR A 66 13.95 -15.31 -0.71
CA TYR A 66 13.09 -15.83 0.36
C TYR A 66 13.46 -15.26 1.73
N ILE A 67 14.62 -14.61 1.86
CA ILE A 67 15.02 -13.92 3.07
C ILE A 67 14.33 -12.56 3.09
N PRO A 68 13.40 -12.31 4.03
CA PRO A 68 12.61 -11.09 4.01
C PRO A 68 13.45 -9.86 4.35
N LEU A 69 13.48 -8.88 3.44
CA LEU A 69 14.16 -7.61 3.63
C LEU A 69 13.38 -6.48 2.97
N LEU A 70 12.49 -5.83 3.73
CA LEU A 70 11.70 -4.70 3.22
C LEU A 70 12.57 -3.59 2.65
N ASN A 71 13.66 -3.21 3.33
CA ASN A 71 14.60 -2.18 2.86
C ASN A 71 15.63 -2.76 1.87
N SER A 72 15.13 -3.29 0.75
CA SER A 72 15.94 -3.94 -0.29
C SER A 72 16.35 -3.01 -1.44
N GLY A 73 16.14 -1.69 -1.29
CA GLY A 73 16.37 -0.73 -2.37
C GLY A 73 15.34 -0.85 -3.50
N ARG A 74 14.11 -1.28 -3.17
CA ARG A 74 13.03 -1.55 -4.11
C ARG A 74 11.71 -1.00 -3.59
N ASP A 75 10.85 -0.58 -4.50
CA ASP A 75 9.44 -0.38 -4.18
C ASP A 75 8.80 -1.76 -3.98
N ILE A 76 8.39 -2.04 -2.74
CA ILE A 76 7.90 -3.35 -2.32
C ILE A 76 6.73 -3.22 -1.34
N ILE A 77 5.74 -4.08 -1.53
CA ILE A 77 4.61 -4.24 -0.59
C ILE A 77 4.56 -5.71 -0.20
N ALA A 78 4.74 -6.01 1.08
CA ALA A 78 4.76 -7.36 1.59
C ALA A 78 3.67 -7.53 2.66
N PRO A 79 2.49 -8.05 2.31
CA PRO A 79 1.52 -8.52 3.29
C PRO A 79 2.13 -9.52 4.28
N LEU A 80 2.91 -10.46 3.77
CA LEU A 80 3.66 -11.43 4.58
C LEU A 80 4.79 -11.99 3.70
N TRP A 81 5.97 -11.40 3.77
CA TRP A 81 7.14 -11.95 3.11
C TRP A 81 7.82 -12.99 3.99
N THR A 82 7.79 -14.24 3.55
CA THR A 82 8.52 -15.37 4.14
C THR A 82 8.68 -16.48 3.09
N GLN A 83 9.37 -17.56 3.43
CA GLN A 83 9.54 -18.70 2.54
C GLN A 83 8.22 -19.50 2.44
N LEU A 84 7.48 -19.29 1.35
CA LEU A 84 6.23 -19.99 1.02
C LEU A 84 6.49 -20.95 -0.14
N ASP A 85 5.81 -22.11 -0.15
CA ASP A 85 5.96 -23.11 -1.21
C ASP A 85 4.63 -23.52 -1.83
N ASN A 86 4.26 -22.82 -2.89
CA ASN A 86 3.05 -23.13 -3.65
C ASN A 86 3.13 -24.43 -4.47
N ARG A 87 4.25 -25.16 -4.47
CA ARG A 87 4.32 -26.52 -5.05
C ARG A 87 3.68 -27.56 -4.12
N ARG A 88 3.66 -27.28 -2.82
CA ARG A 88 3.17 -28.18 -1.77
C ARG A 88 1.67 -28.03 -1.49
N GLY A 89 1.07 -26.91 -1.88
CA GLY A 89 -0.34 -26.64 -1.66
C GLY A 89 -0.72 -25.21 -2.00
N GLY A 90 -2.00 -24.90 -1.85
CA GLY A 90 -2.53 -23.56 -2.06
C GLY A 90 -2.49 -23.08 -3.51
N THR A 91 -2.92 -21.84 -3.68
CA THR A 91 -2.92 -21.11 -4.96
C THR A 91 -2.57 -19.65 -4.71
N ILE A 92 -1.75 -19.07 -5.60
CA ILE A 92 -1.46 -17.64 -5.60
C ILE A 92 -2.05 -17.07 -6.86
N SER A 93 -2.97 -16.13 -6.71
CA SER A 93 -3.77 -15.63 -7.81
C SER A 93 -3.89 -14.12 -7.77
N CYS A 94 -4.03 -13.50 -8.93
CA CYS A 94 -4.20 -12.07 -9.03
C CYS A 94 -5.09 -11.65 -10.20
N ARG A 95 -5.72 -10.49 -10.05
CA ARG A 95 -6.51 -9.85 -11.10
C ARG A 95 -6.57 -8.35 -10.88
N GLU A 96 -6.85 -7.63 -11.96
CA GLU A 96 -7.38 -6.28 -11.86
C GLU A 96 -8.90 -6.31 -12.00
N ASP A 97 -9.60 -5.67 -11.07
CA ASP A 97 -11.05 -5.68 -10.95
C ASP A 97 -11.58 -4.24 -11.02
N ARG A 98 -12.43 -4.01 -12.02
CA ARG A 98 -13.11 -2.73 -12.26
C ARG A 98 -14.63 -2.90 -12.24
N SER A 99 -15.11 -4.03 -11.74
CA SER A 99 -16.55 -4.27 -11.61
C SER A 99 -17.14 -3.28 -10.61
N SER A 100 -18.37 -2.81 -10.86
CA SER A 100 -19.06 -1.87 -9.98
C SER A 100 -19.20 -2.42 -8.55
N ALA A 101 -19.38 -3.74 -8.40
CA ALA A 101 -19.47 -4.40 -7.11
C ALA A 101 -18.16 -4.27 -6.31
N VAL A 102 -17.01 -4.63 -6.89
CA VAL A 102 -15.73 -4.54 -6.19
C VAL A 102 -15.33 -3.08 -5.96
N LEU A 103 -15.51 -2.20 -6.94
CA LEU A 103 -15.20 -0.77 -6.80
C LEU A 103 -16.04 -0.11 -5.70
N ALA A 104 -17.31 -0.48 -5.56
CA ALA A 104 -18.15 0.01 -4.45
C ALA A 104 -17.66 -0.49 -3.09
N LEU A 105 -17.27 -1.77 -2.97
CA LEU A 105 -16.75 -2.34 -1.73
C LEU A 105 -15.46 -1.66 -1.28
N VAL A 106 -14.50 -1.45 -2.18
CA VAL A 106 -13.23 -0.82 -1.83
C VAL A 106 -13.40 0.69 -1.60
N THR A 107 -14.30 1.36 -2.33
CA THR A 107 -14.63 2.78 -2.07
C THR A 107 -15.20 2.94 -0.67
N ALA A 108 -16.21 2.15 -0.31
CA ALA A 108 -16.82 2.21 1.02
C ALA A 108 -15.81 1.90 2.15
N ALA A 109 -14.85 1.01 1.89
CA ALA A 109 -13.77 0.73 2.83
C ALA A 109 -12.85 1.95 3.02
N ILE A 110 -12.40 2.59 1.94
CA ILE A 110 -11.56 3.79 2.02
C ILE A 110 -12.30 4.94 2.68
N ASP A 111 -13.56 5.20 2.34
CA ASP A 111 -14.38 6.25 2.96
C ASP A 111 -14.50 6.06 4.47
N ARG A 112 -14.61 4.80 4.92
CA ARG A 112 -14.66 4.46 6.35
C ARG A 112 -13.32 4.70 7.05
N TYR A 113 -12.20 4.40 6.41
CA TYR A 113 -10.87 4.45 7.03
C TYR A 113 -10.19 5.81 6.90
N PHE A 114 -10.54 6.59 5.87
CA PHE A 114 -9.98 7.89 5.56
C PHE A 114 -11.11 8.90 5.25
N PRO A 115 -11.98 9.21 6.23
CA PRO A 115 -13.19 10.02 5.99
C PRO A 115 -12.90 11.46 5.51
N ASN A 116 -11.65 11.93 5.65
CA ASN A 116 -11.23 13.25 5.24
C ASN A 116 -10.68 13.30 3.80
N ILE A 117 -10.62 12.15 3.10
CA ILE A 117 -10.15 12.07 1.72
C ILE A 117 -11.35 11.70 0.85
N THR A 118 -11.81 12.65 0.02
CA THR A 118 -12.82 12.33 -0.99
C THR A 118 -12.23 11.37 -2.02
N PHE A 119 -12.81 10.17 -2.11
CA PHE A 119 -12.29 9.11 -2.94
C PHE A 119 -13.41 8.30 -3.59
N VAL A 120 -13.21 7.94 -4.86
CA VAL A 120 -14.00 6.94 -5.57
C VAL A 120 -13.01 6.09 -6.33
N ALA A 121 -13.02 4.77 -6.09
CA ALA A 121 -12.12 3.85 -6.75
C ALA A 121 -12.47 3.71 -8.23
N THR A 122 -11.45 3.71 -9.08
CA THR A 122 -11.60 3.37 -10.51
C THR A 122 -10.84 2.11 -10.89
N SER A 123 -9.91 1.65 -10.05
CA SER A 123 -9.24 0.35 -10.19
C SER A 123 -8.99 -0.29 -8.82
N ALA A 124 -9.01 -1.62 -8.80
CA ALA A 124 -8.54 -2.44 -7.72
C ALA A 124 -7.71 -3.61 -8.28
N PHE A 125 -6.41 -3.64 -8.03
CA PHE A 125 -5.60 -4.83 -8.27
C PHE A 125 -5.59 -5.70 -7.01
N VAL A 126 -5.96 -6.97 -7.14
CA VAL A 126 -6.08 -7.93 -6.04
C VAL A 126 -5.06 -9.03 -6.24
N ALA A 127 -4.25 -9.31 -5.24
CA ALA A 127 -3.42 -10.52 -5.18
C ALA A 127 -3.72 -11.29 -3.90
N THR A 128 -3.95 -12.59 -4.02
CA THR A 128 -4.32 -13.48 -2.92
C THR A 128 -3.40 -14.70 -2.91
N TRP A 129 -2.80 -14.95 -1.75
CA TRP A 129 -2.15 -16.21 -1.41
C TRP A 129 -3.18 -16.99 -0.62
N ASP A 130 -3.78 -18.01 -1.22
CA ASP A 130 -4.80 -18.85 -0.60
C ASP A 130 -4.22 -20.20 -0.20
N SER A 131 -4.21 -20.46 1.11
CA SER A 131 -3.80 -21.73 1.71
C SER A 131 -2.40 -22.17 1.28
N VAL A 132 -1.50 -21.20 1.08
CA VAL A 132 -0.13 -21.45 0.60
C VAL A 132 0.74 -21.82 1.80
N PRO A 133 1.38 -23.01 1.82
CA PRO A 133 2.11 -23.46 2.98
C PRO A 133 3.45 -22.74 3.13
N TYR A 134 3.85 -22.53 4.38
CA TYR A 134 5.25 -22.29 4.72
C TYR A 134 6.14 -23.45 4.23
N GLN A 135 7.43 -23.21 4.00
CA GLN A 135 8.39 -24.26 3.62
C GLN A 135 8.32 -25.50 4.52
N ASN A 136 8.09 -25.30 5.82
CA ASN A 136 7.95 -26.38 6.81
C ASN A 136 6.70 -26.22 7.71
N GLY A 137 5.56 -25.77 7.17
CA GLY A 137 4.39 -25.52 8.02
C GLY A 137 3.04 -25.55 7.31
N GLU A 138 2.04 -25.01 7.99
CA GLU A 138 0.65 -24.97 7.53
C GLU A 138 0.43 -23.93 6.42
N GLY A 139 -0.68 -24.09 5.71
CA GLY A 139 -1.16 -23.15 4.70
C GLY A 139 -1.65 -21.85 5.33
N VAL A 140 -1.19 -20.72 4.82
CA VAL A 140 -1.68 -19.40 5.23
C VAL A 140 -2.46 -18.72 4.12
N THR A 141 -3.45 -17.92 4.51
CA THR A 141 -4.27 -17.14 3.57
C THR A 141 -4.19 -15.65 3.87
N PHE A 142 -3.79 -14.87 2.88
CA PHE A 142 -3.77 -13.40 2.95
C PHE A 142 -3.97 -12.78 1.56
N GLN A 143 -4.41 -11.52 1.56
CA GLN A 143 -4.75 -10.77 0.35
C GLN A 143 -4.25 -9.33 0.46
N VAL A 144 -3.73 -8.81 -0.65
CA VAL A 144 -3.44 -7.39 -0.83
C VAL A 144 -4.30 -6.82 -1.94
N VAL A 145 -4.78 -5.61 -1.73
CA VAL A 145 -5.53 -4.85 -2.73
C VAL A 145 -4.85 -3.50 -2.91
N LEU A 146 -4.38 -3.23 -4.13
CA LEU A 146 -3.97 -1.90 -4.56
C LEU A 146 -5.22 -1.20 -5.09
N VAL A 147 -5.73 -0.22 -4.34
CA VAL A 147 -6.95 0.52 -4.69
C VAL A 147 -6.55 1.91 -5.17
N SER A 148 -7.03 2.31 -6.34
CA SER A 148 -6.64 3.61 -6.89
C SER A 148 -7.71 4.30 -7.71
N ASN A 149 -7.52 5.61 -7.81
CA ASN A 149 -7.98 6.40 -8.94
C ASN A 149 -6.82 7.21 -9.50
N VAL A 150 -7.10 8.10 -10.45
CA VAL A 150 -6.05 8.91 -11.11
C VAL A 150 -5.23 9.80 -10.15
N HIS A 151 -5.77 10.11 -8.96
CA HIS A 151 -5.13 10.99 -7.98
C HIS A 151 -4.64 10.27 -6.74
N ARG A 152 -5.40 9.28 -6.25
CA ARG A 152 -5.20 8.66 -4.96
C ARG A 152 -4.87 7.18 -5.07
N SER A 153 -4.08 6.69 -4.14
CA SER A 153 -3.68 5.28 -4.09
C SER A 153 -3.61 4.80 -2.65
N PHE A 154 -4.18 3.62 -2.41
CA PHE A 154 -4.26 2.98 -1.12
C PHE A 154 -3.85 1.51 -1.23
N ILE A 155 -3.28 1.00 -0.14
CA ILE A 155 -3.03 -0.43 0.04
C ILE A 155 -4.02 -0.92 1.09
N LEU A 156 -4.78 -1.96 0.78
CA LEU A 156 -5.50 -2.76 1.77
C LEU A 156 -4.81 -4.10 1.92
N ILE A 157 -4.64 -4.54 3.17
CA ILE A 157 -4.13 -5.88 3.48
C ILE A 157 -5.17 -6.58 4.33
N ASN A 158 -5.53 -7.80 3.93
CA ASN A 158 -6.46 -8.69 4.62
C ASN A 158 -5.72 -9.98 4.99
N TYR A 159 -5.75 -10.34 6.26
CA TYR A 159 -5.22 -11.60 6.78
C TYR A 159 -6.38 -12.54 7.11
N GLY A 160 -6.24 -13.80 6.72
CA GLY A 160 -7.08 -14.89 7.17
C GLY A 160 -6.57 -15.40 8.51
N ASP A 161 -6.54 -16.73 8.66
CA ASP A 161 -5.81 -17.35 9.76
C ASP A 161 -4.34 -17.51 9.37
N ILE A 162 -3.48 -16.79 10.08
CA ILE A 162 -2.02 -16.86 9.92
C ILE A 162 -1.48 -17.72 11.06
N ALA A 163 -0.96 -18.90 10.70
CA ALA A 163 -0.38 -19.83 11.65
C ALA A 163 0.98 -19.34 12.20
N GLU A 164 1.37 -19.86 13.36
CA GLU A 164 2.68 -19.60 13.95
C GLU A 164 3.79 -20.18 13.07
N THR A 165 4.96 -19.54 13.05
CA THR A 165 6.12 -20.00 12.26
C THR A 165 7.43 -19.57 12.88
N GLU A 166 8.42 -20.46 12.85
CA GLU A 166 9.81 -20.17 13.23
C GLU A 166 10.62 -19.56 12.06
N GLN A 167 10.04 -19.50 10.86
CA GLN A 167 10.69 -18.88 9.71
C GLN A 167 10.84 -17.38 9.92
N MET A 168 11.89 -16.79 9.35
CA MET A 168 11.96 -15.33 9.24
C MET A 168 10.79 -14.83 8.39
N TRP A 169 10.13 -13.79 8.87
CA TRP A 169 9.06 -13.12 8.16
C TRP A 169 9.12 -11.61 8.37
N GLN A 170 8.65 -10.85 7.39
CA GLN A 170 8.39 -9.42 7.52
C GLN A 170 7.05 -9.09 6.87
N ALA A 171 6.38 -8.08 7.39
CA ALA A 171 5.14 -7.58 6.82
C ALA A 171 5.13 -6.05 6.86
N GLY A 172 4.72 -5.40 5.77
CA GLY A 172 4.85 -3.96 5.61
C GLY A 172 5.07 -3.52 4.16
N TYR A 173 5.73 -2.39 3.99
CA TYR A 173 6.16 -1.87 2.69
C TYR A 173 7.44 -1.04 2.84
N SER A 174 8.16 -0.87 1.74
CA SER A 174 9.27 0.08 1.64
C SER A 174 9.36 0.62 0.23
N THR A 175 9.98 1.78 0.11
CA THR A 175 10.25 2.45 -1.16
C THR A 175 11.71 2.26 -1.57
N LEU A 176 12.00 2.46 -2.85
CA LEU A 176 13.34 2.29 -3.41
C LEU A 176 14.43 3.08 -2.67
N ASP A 177 14.12 4.29 -2.20
CA ASP A 177 15.00 5.14 -1.40
C ASP A 177 14.86 4.93 0.12
N SER A 178 14.00 4.00 0.54
CA SER A 178 13.64 3.73 1.95
C SER A 178 13.10 4.93 2.72
N LEU A 179 12.79 6.03 2.02
CA LEU A 179 12.36 7.30 2.62
C LEU A 179 10.94 7.17 3.17
N HIS A 180 10.12 6.35 2.51
CA HIS A 180 8.84 5.89 3.02
C HIS A 180 8.86 4.38 3.22
N SER A 181 8.83 3.95 4.48
CA SER A 181 8.77 2.55 4.87
C SER A 181 7.90 2.36 6.10
N PHE A 182 7.31 1.18 6.24
CA PHE A 182 6.55 0.80 7.41
C PHE A 182 6.66 -0.71 7.60
N THR A 183 7.07 -1.14 8.79
CA THR A 183 7.03 -2.53 9.23
C THR A 183 5.88 -2.69 10.22
N ILE A 184 5.05 -3.72 10.03
CA ILE A 184 3.94 -4.01 10.93
C ILE A 184 4.49 -4.40 12.31
N PRO A 185 4.17 -3.66 13.38
CA PRO A 185 4.80 -3.83 14.69
C PRO A 185 4.07 -4.91 15.51
N VAL A 186 4.16 -6.16 15.06
CA VAL A 186 3.65 -7.32 15.79
C VAL A 186 4.79 -8.28 16.12
N THR A 187 4.62 -9.07 17.17
CA THR A 187 5.70 -9.90 17.73
C THR A 187 5.72 -11.32 17.18
N SER A 188 4.58 -11.80 16.66
CA SER A 188 4.45 -13.10 16.01
C SER A 188 3.58 -13.02 14.75
N ALA A 189 3.70 -14.02 13.86
CA ALA A 189 2.92 -14.05 12.62
C ALA A 189 1.40 -14.13 12.87
N PRO A 190 0.88 -14.87 13.86
CA PRO A 190 -0.56 -14.92 14.14
C PRO A 190 -1.17 -13.58 14.55
N GLU A 191 -0.38 -12.68 15.16
CA GLU A 191 -0.86 -11.32 15.49
C GLU A 191 -1.21 -10.50 14.25
N LEU A 192 -0.79 -10.88 13.04
CA LEU A 192 -1.26 -10.26 11.80
C LEU A 192 -2.78 -10.44 11.62
N SER A 193 -3.33 -11.57 12.05
CA SER A 193 -4.76 -11.91 11.98
C SER A 193 -5.62 -11.14 12.98
N SER A 194 -5.03 -10.67 14.09
CA SER A 194 -5.74 -9.99 15.19
C SER A 194 -5.43 -8.49 15.28
N SER A 195 -4.33 -8.02 14.69
CA SER A 195 -3.90 -6.62 14.72
C SER A 195 -4.46 -5.79 13.57
N SER A 196 -4.50 -4.47 13.75
CA SER A 196 -5.04 -3.53 12.77
C SER A 196 -4.53 -2.10 12.99
N ASN A 197 -4.55 -1.26 11.95
CA ASN A 197 -4.40 0.19 12.08
C ASN A 197 -5.71 0.97 11.83
N ILE A 198 -6.82 0.25 11.62
CA ILE A 198 -8.15 0.80 11.27
C ILE A 198 -9.26 0.21 12.15
N ASN A 199 -8.89 -0.41 13.28
CA ASN A 199 -9.79 -1.07 14.23
C ASN A 199 -10.67 -2.16 13.60
N VAL A 200 -10.13 -2.90 12.64
CA VAL A 200 -10.75 -4.09 12.03
C VAL A 200 -9.72 -5.22 12.05
N ASN A 201 -9.94 -6.23 12.90
CA ASN A 201 -9.00 -7.35 13.08
C ASN A 201 -8.58 -7.95 11.74
N GLY A 202 -7.28 -8.24 11.60
CA GLY A 202 -6.75 -8.87 10.39
C GLY A 202 -6.77 -7.93 9.18
N ARG A 203 -7.02 -6.63 9.37
CA ARG A 203 -7.09 -5.68 8.26
C ARG A 203 -6.25 -4.45 8.52
N ARG A 204 -5.53 -4.04 7.48
CA ARG A 204 -4.74 -2.81 7.48
C ARG A 204 -4.99 -2.02 6.22
N SER A 205 -4.86 -0.69 6.33
CA SER A 205 -5.00 0.21 5.19
C SER A 205 -3.97 1.33 5.24
N PHE A 206 -3.35 1.64 4.12
CA PHE A 206 -2.36 2.71 4.01
C PHE A 206 -2.68 3.64 2.84
N HIS A 207 -2.59 4.94 3.06
CA HIS A 207 -2.64 5.96 2.01
C HIS A 207 -1.21 6.17 1.48
N VAL A 208 -1.01 5.96 0.17
CA VAL A 208 0.34 5.77 -0.39
C VAL A 208 0.58 6.52 -1.70
N ASP A 209 -0.25 7.47 -2.13
CA ASP A 209 0.05 8.23 -3.35
C ASP A 209 1.18 9.29 -3.21
N GLY A 210 1.67 9.51 -1.99
CA GLY A 210 2.72 10.49 -1.68
C GLY A 210 2.19 11.89 -1.37
N SER A 211 0.86 12.09 -1.41
CA SER A 211 0.31 13.32 -0.87
C SER A 211 0.52 13.40 0.65
N PRO A 212 0.74 14.61 1.18
CA PRO A 212 1.00 14.78 2.60
C PRO A 212 -0.22 14.35 3.42
N ASN A 213 0.05 13.62 4.51
CA ASN A 213 -0.94 13.37 5.56
C ASN A 213 -1.12 14.65 6.37
N LEU A 214 -1.85 15.60 5.80
CA LEU A 214 -2.09 16.88 6.45
C LEU A 214 -3.16 16.71 7.54
N PRO A 215 -2.96 17.33 8.72
CA PRO A 215 -4.02 17.44 9.73
C PRO A 215 -5.30 18.04 9.13
N THR A 216 -6.47 17.68 9.66
CA THR A 216 -7.78 18.07 9.11
C THR A 216 -8.04 19.58 9.01
N ASN A 217 -7.24 20.40 9.70
CA ASN A 217 -7.32 21.86 9.65
C ASN A 217 -6.47 22.48 8.51
N PHE A 218 -5.76 21.68 7.73
CA PHE A 218 -5.03 22.15 6.56
C PHE A 218 -5.95 22.12 5.34
N LEU A 219 -5.92 23.19 4.56
CA LEU A 219 -6.61 23.23 3.29
C LEU A 219 -5.96 22.24 2.32
N ALA A 220 -6.77 21.47 1.59
CA ALA A 220 -6.28 20.53 0.59
C ALA A 220 -5.50 21.28 -0.50
N SER A 221 -4.34 20.74 -0.89
CA SER A 221 -3.58 21.26 -2.03
C SER A 221 -4.37 21.07 -3.33
N GLY A 222 -4.41 22.10 -4.18
CA GLY A 222 -5.25 22.17 -5.37
C GLY A 222 -4.54 22.73 -6.61
N ALA A 223 -5.20 22.60 -7.77
CA ALA A 223 -4.73 23.19 -9.02
C ALA A 223 -4.73 24.73 -8.91
N GLY A 224 -3.54 25.32 -8.71
CA GLY A 224 -3.36 26.75 -8.46
C GLY A 224 -2.32 27.06 -7.38
N ASP A 225 -1.90 26.06 -6.60
CA ASP A 225 -0.87 26.23 -5.59
C ASP A 225 0.48 26.61 -6.21
N ARG A 226 1.14 27.61 -5.64
CA ARG A 226 2.51 27.97 -5.97
C ARG A 226 3.46 27.20 -5.05
N VAL A 227 4.37 26.45 -5.66
CA VAL A 227 5.39 25.66 -4.95
C VAL A 227 6.72 26.40 -5.01
N ASN A 228 7.38 26.56 -3.87
CA ASN A 228 8.73 27.09 -3.85
C ASN A 228 9.69 26.08 -4.50
N PRO A 229 10.66 26.55 -5.30
CA PRO A 229 11.70 25.68 -5.81
C PRO A 229 12.48 25.05 -4.63
N PRO A 230 12.96 23.80 -4.76
CA PRO A 230 13.77 23.17 -3.72
C PRO A 230 15.05 24.00 -3.49
N ALA A 231 15.26 24.48 -2.26
CA ALA A 231 16.46 25.19 -1.84
C ALA A 231 16.71 24.94 -0.34
N GLU A 232 17.99 24.87 0.06
CA GLU A 232 18.38 24.71 1.47
C GLU A 232 18.01 25.95 2.30
N ASP A 233 18.27 27.14 1.75
CA ASP A 233 17.77 28.42 2.22
C ASP A 233 17.22 29.19 1.02
N GLY A 234 15.92 29.51 1.03
CA GLY A 234 15.26 30.08 -0.14
C GLY A 234 14.00 30.87 0.21
N SER A 235 13.71 31.87 -0.61
CA SER A 235 12.42 32.57 -0.60
C SER A 235 11.66 32.24 -1.88
N SER A 236 10.34 32.22 -1.78
CA SER A 236 9.46 32.29 -2.94
C SER A 236 9.77 33.55 -3.75
N ASP A 237 9.40 33.52 -5.04
CA ASP A 237 9.13 34.76 -5.79
C ASP A 237 7.99 35.55 -5.13
N VAL A 238 7.81 36.81 -5.54
CA VAL A 238 6.74 37.65 -5.01
C VAL A 238 5.36 37.03 -5.28
N ILE A 239 4.57 36.87 -4.22
CA ILE A 239 3.19 36.38 -4.28
C ILE A 239 2.27 37.58 -4.08
N PHE A 240 1.64 38.04 -5.17
CA PHE A 240 0.61 39.07 -5.08
C PHE A 240 -0.68 38.51 -4.52
N LEU A 241 -1.19 39.15 -3.48
CA LEU A 241 -2.43 38.76 -2.84
C LEU A 241 -3.61 39.24 -3.70
N GLN A 242 -4.61 38.38 -3.90
CA GLN A 242 -5.83 38.77 -4.61
C GLN A 242 -6.63 39.84 -3.88
N GLN A 243 -6.46 39.94 -2.56
CA GLN A 243 -7.01 41.00 -1.73
C GLN A 243 -5.96 41.48 -0.72
N PRO A 244 -5.94 42.79 -0.37
CA PRO A 244 -5.00 43.31 0.62
C PRO A 244 -5.16 42.63 1.99
N PHE A 245 -4.06 42.15 2.56
CA PHE A 245 -4.02 41.58 3.90
C PHE A 245 -3.63 42.66 4.91
N LYS A 246 -4.38 42.78 6.01
CA LYS A 246 -4.03 43.68 7.11
C LYS A 246 -3.34 42.91 8.23
N TYR A 247 -2.12 43.32 8.58
CA TYR A 247 -1.35 42.78 9.69
C TYR A 247 -0.94 43.91 10.62
N PHE A 248 -1.43 43.87 11.86
CA PHE A 248 -1.21 44.91 12.88
C PHE A 248 -1.41 46.35 12.34
N GLY A 249 -2.51 46.58 11.61
CA GLY A 249 -2.88 47.89 11.08
C GLY A 249 -2.16 48.32 9.81
N ARG A 250 -1.19 47.54 9.31
CA ARG A 250 -0.52 47.77 8.02
C ARG A 250 -1.14 46.91 6.93
N THR A 251 -1.25 47.46 5.73
CA THR A 251 -1.85 46.78 4.57
C THR A 251 -0.75 46.26 3.66
N TYR A 252 -0.83 44.98 3.30
CA TYR A 252 0.11 44.28 2.44
C TYR A 252 -0.63 43.74 1.21
N ASN A 253 -0.07 43.94 0.02
CA ASN A 253 -0.61 43.42 -1.24
C ASN A 253 0.23 42.27 -1.80
N GLN A 254 1.33 41.95 -1.13
CA GLN A 254 2.25 40.90 -1.52
C GLN A 254 2.87 40.24 -0.30
N ILE A 255 3.24 38.98 -0.45
CA ILE A 255 3.96 38.20 0.56
C ILE A 255 5.08 37.39 -0.10
N PHE A 256 5.98 36.90 0.73
CA PHE A 256 7.02 35.94 0.39
C PHE A 256 6.93 34.78 1.37
N VAL A 257 7.22 33.57 0.90
CA VAL A 257 7.28 32.36 1.73
C VAL A 257 8.73 31.90 1.76
N SER A 258 9.34 31.91 2.94
CA SER A 258 10.74 31.51 3.12
C SER A 258 10.85 30.12 3.73
N ILE A 259 11.86 29.38 3.30
CA ILE A 259 12.34 28.15 3.92
C ILE A 259 13.73 28.45 4.49
N SER A 260 13.96 28.07 5.73
CA SER A 260 15.24 28.23 6.40
C SER A 260 15.57 26.95 7.15
N TYR A 261 16.75 26.39 6.90
CA TYR A 261 17.22 25.21 7.63
C TYR A 261 17.98 25.65 8.88
N PHE A 262 17.53 25.19 10.05
CA PHE A 262 18.30 25.31 11.30
C PHE A 262 18.93 23.95 11.61
N PRO A 263 20.26 23.78 11.43
CA PRO A 263 20.92 22.57 11.92
C PRO A 263 20.82 22.54 13.46
N HIS A 264 20.30 21.45 14.00
CA HIS A 264 20.41 21.17 15.42
C HIS A 264 21.89 20.94 15.76
N HIS A 265 22.46 21.79 16.62
CA HIS A 265 23.71 21.55 17.32
C HIS A 265 23.50 20.62 18.51
#